data_AF-A2RIQ5-F1
#
_entry.id   AF-A2RIQ5-F1
#
_cell.length_a   1.000
_cell.length_b   1.000
_cell.length_c   1.000
_cell.angle_alpha   90.00
_cell.angle_beta   90.00
_cell.angle_gamma   90.00
#
_symmetry.space_group_name_H-M   'P 1'
#
loop_
_entity.id
_entity.type
_entity.pdbx_description
1 polymer ?
#
loop_
_entity_poly.entity_id
_entity_poly.type
_entity_poly.pdbx_seq_one_letter_code
_entity_poly.pdbx_strand_id
1 'polypeptide(L)' 'MEEISQSRRTPALIEKLVVLWEKSVEVSHLFLSTEEISEIKKYVPQALNDVKSSF' A
#
# COMPACT_ATOMS: atom_id res chain seq x y z
N MET A 1 0.04 -18.80 0.94
CA MET A 1 0.33 -17.35 0.99
C MET A 1 0.92 -17.09 2.36
N GLU A 2 2.15 -16.58 2.44
CA GLU A 2 2.82 -16.29 3.71
C GLU A 2 2.52 -14.86 4.16
N GLU A 3 2.28 -14.67 5.46
CA GLU A 3 2.09 -13.34 6.03
C GLU A 3 3.42 -12.62 6.27
N ILE A 4 3.43 -11.30 6.08
CA ILE A 4 4.56 -10.43 6.40
C ILE A 4 4.37 -9.86 7.82
N SER A 5 5.21 -10.32 8.75
CA SER A 5 5.25 -9.78 10.12
C SER A 5 5.58 -8.29 10.14
N GLN A 6 5.07 -7.56 11.14
CA GLN A 6 5.35 -6.12 11.29
C GLN A 6 6.85 -5.80 11.35
N SER A 7 7.66 -6.66 11.99
CA SER A 7 9.13 -6.52 12.05
C SER A 7 9.82 -6.59 10.69
N ARG A 8 9.18 -7.18 9.67
CA ARG A 8 9.71 -7.29 8.30
C ARG A 8 9.25 -6.15 7.39
N ARG A 9 8.38 -5.26 7.85
CA ARG A 9 7.90 -4.09 7.09
C ARG A 9 8.91 -2.96 7.10
N THR A 10 10.08 -3.23 6.52
CA THR A 10 11.11 -2.21 6.36
C THR A 10 10.60 -1.07 5.47
N PRO A 11 11.12 0.16 5.63
CA PRO A 11 10.73 1.28 4.76
C PRO A 11 10.85 0.96 3.27
N ALA A 12 11.90 0.25 2.88
CA ALA A 12 12.12 -0.18 1.49
C ALA A 12 11.06 -1.18 0.99
N LEU A 13 10.53 -2.05 1.86
CA LEU A 13 9.43 -2.94 1.49
C LEU A 13 8.11 -2.17 1.36
N ILE A 14 7.85 -1.25 2.29
CA ILE A 14 6.65 -0.39 2.24
C ILE A 14 6.62 0.42 0.95
N GLU A 15 7.73 1.03 0.54
CA GLU A 15 7.83 1.78 -0.71
C GLU A 15 7.47 0.89 -1.92
N LYS A 16 8.01 -0.33 -1.99
CA LYS A 16 7.68 -1.29 -3.05
C LYS A 16 6.20 -1.66 -3.06
N LEU A 17 5.60 -1.86 -1.89
CA LEU A 17 4.18 -2.18 -1.75
C LEU A 17 3.29 -1.00 -2.15
N VAL A 18 3.69 0.23 -1.84
CA VAL A 18 2.99 1.46 -2.27
C VAL A 18 3.01 1.59 -3.79
N VAL A 19 4.16 1.34 -4.44
CA VAL A 19 4.25 1.32 -5.91
C VAL A 19 3.38 0.23 -6.52
N LEU A 20 3.37 -0.97 -5.92
CA LEU A 20 2.53 -2.07 -6.38
C LEU A 20 1.04 -1.74 -6.23
N TRP A 21 0.66 -1.15 -5.11
CA TRP A 21 -0.70 -0.69 -4.84
C TRP A 21 -1.14 0.34 -5.88
N GLU A 22 -0.34 1.37 -6.15
CA GLU A 22 -0.64 2.43 -7.11
C GLU A 22 -0.90 1.85 -8.51
N LYS A 23 0.02 1.01 -9.01
CA LYS A 23 -0.16 0.33 -10.32
C LYS A 23 -1.40 -0.55 -10.37
N SER A 24 -1.78 -1.17 -9.25
CA SER A 24 -2.97 -2.02 -9.19
C SER A 24 -4.25 -1.17 -9.22
N VAL A 25 -4.24 -0.02 -8.53
CA VAL A 25 -5.37 0.92 -8.47
C VAL A 25 -5.58 1.61 -9.81
N GLU A 26 -4.51 2.06 -10.48
CA GLU A 26 -4.57 2.66 -11.82
C GLU A 26 -5.30 1.78 -12.85
N VAL A 27 -5.15 0.45 -12.72
CA VAL A 27 -5.78 -0.52 -13.65
C VAL A 27 -7.21 -0.88 -13.24
N SER A 28 -7.48 -1.00 -11.94
CA SER A 28 -8.76 -1.57 -11.45
C SER A 28 -9.80 -0.52 -11.06
N HIS A 29 -9.39 0.68 -10.66
CA HIS A 29 -10.26 1.73 -10.17
C HIS A 29 -10.34 2.87 -11.19
N LEU A 30 -10.82 2.56 -12.41
CA LEU A 30 -10.94 3.50 -13.53
C LEU A 30 -11.85 4.72 -13.28
N PHE A 31 -12.55 4.74 -12.14
CA PHE A 31 -13.37 5.86 -11.69
C PHE A 31 -12.58 6.93 -10.91
N LEU A 32 -11.34 6.64 -10.51
CA LEU A 32 -10.46 7.58 -9.82
C LEU A 32 -9.57 8.31 -10.82
N SER A 33 -9.42 9.62 -10.64
CA SER A 33 -8.41 10.43 -11.30
C SER A 33 -7.02 10.23 -10.67
N THR A 34 -5.96 10.59 -11.40
CA THR A 34 -4.59 10.55 -10.90
C THR A 34 -4.41 11.39 -9.62
N GLU A 35 -5.07 12.55 -9.54
CA GLU A 35 -5.07 13.39 -8.34
C GLU A 35 -5.68 12.66 -7.14
N GLU A 36 -6.83 12.01 -7.31
CA GLU A 36 -7.48 11.25 -6.23
C GLU A 36 -6.63 10.06 -5.77
N ILE A 37 -5.99 9.34 -6.71
CA ILE A 37 -5.04 8.27 -6.38
C ILE A 37 -3.87 8.83 -5.56
N SER A 38 -3.32 9.98 -5.95
CA SER A 38 -2.23 10.66 -5.22
C SER A 38 -2.65 11.08 -3.81
N GLU A 39 -3.87 11.58 -3.63
CA GLU A 39 -4.41 11.92 -2.31
C GLU A 39 -4.55 10.68 -1.41
N ILE A 40 -5.06 9.56 -1.95
CA ILE A 40 -5.16 8.29 -1.20
C ILE A 40 -3.76 7.75 -0.86
N LYS A 41 -2.82 7.82 -1.82
CA LYS A 41 -1.44 7.33 -1.67
C LYS A 41 -0.74 7.88 -0.43
N LYS A 42 -1.03 9.11 -0.01
CA LYS A 42 -0.47 9.74 1.20
C LYS A 42 -0.72 8.92 2.47
N TYR A 43 -1.81 8.16 2.53
CA TYR A 43 -2.20 7.36 3.69
C TYR A 43 -1.77 5.90 3.61
N VAL A 44 -1.45 5.41 2.41
CA VAL A 44 -1.12 3.99 2.15
C VAL A 44 0.10 3.50 2.92
N PRO A 45 1.23 4.24 3.02
CA PRO A 45 2.38 3.79 3.79
C PRO A 45 2.04 3.55 5.27
N GLN A 46 1.25 4.45 5.87
CA GLN A 46 0.81 4.32 7.25
C GLN A 46 -0.14 3.13 7.41
N ALA A 47 -1.14 3.01 6.53
CA ALA A 47 -2.08 1.90 6.54
C ALA A 47 -1.38 0.54 6.46
N LEU A 48 -0.37 0.41 5.58
CA LEU A 48 0.42 -0.82 5.46
C LEU A 48 1.25 -1.13 6.71
N ASN A 49 1.73 -0.13 7.44
CA ASN A 49 2.42 -0.34 8.72
C ASN A 49 1.45 -0.75 9.84
N ASP A 50 0.24 -0.21 9.84
CA ASP A 50 -0.73 -0.41 10.91
C ASP A 50 -1.51 -1.73 10.82
N VAL A 51 -1.42 -2.46 9.69
CA VAL A 51 -2.03 -3.79 9.58
C VAL A 51 -1.49 -4.69 10.69
N LYS A 52 -2.34 -5.09 11.62
CA LYS A 52 -1.94 -6.03 12.68
C LYS A 52 -1.69 -7.39 12.06
N SER A 53 -0.56 -7.99 12.39
CA SER A 53 -0.36 -9.41 12.13
C SER A 53 -1.28 -10.20 13.05
N SER A 54 -2.12 -11.07 12.49
CA SER A 54 -2.95 -11.97 13.32
C SER A 54 -2.05 -13.12 13.77
N PHE A 55 -1.63 -13.03 15.04
CA PHE A 55 -0.98 -14.02 15.90
C PHE A 55 -0.25 -15.18 15.23
#